data_AF-A0A2T3GDH0-F1
#
_entry.id   AF-A0A2T3GDH0-F1
#
_cell.length_a   1.000
_cell.length_b   1.000
_cell.length_c   1.000
_cell.angle_alpha   90.00
_cell.angle_beta   90.00
_cell.angle_gamma   90.00
#
_symmetry.space_group_name_H-M   'P 1'
#
loop_
_entity.id
_entity.type
_entity.pdbx_description
1 polymer ?
#
loop_
_entity_poly.entity_id
_entity_poly.type
_entity_poly.pdbx_seq_one_letter_code
_entity_poly.pdbx_strand_id
1 'polypeptide(L)' 'MEELKRRHNMHTLSGEWKGSNECHVANAGDWLLIWCTTDDLAIFQRTGSHDDLFG' A
#
# COMPACT_ATOMS: atom_id res chain seq x y z
N MET A 1 -12.13 2.30 -2.38
CA MET A 1 -10.88 2.28 -3.18
C MET A 1 -10.68 3.54 -4.01
N GLU A 2 -11.71 4.16 -4.58
CA GLU A 2 -11.57 5.34 -5.44
C GLU A 2 -10.97 6.58 -4.73
N GLU A 3 -11.36 6.81 -3.48
CA GLU A 3 -10.78 7.90 -2.68
C GLU A 3 -9.29 7.70 -2.37
N LEU A 4 -8.88 6.48 -2.05
CA LEU A 4 -7.47 6.13 -1.81
C LEU A 4 -6.63 6.32 -3.07
N LYS A 5 -7.15 5.94 -4.24
CA LYS A 5 -6.47 6.16 -5.53
C LYS A 5 -6.24 7.65 -5.79
N ARG A 6 -7.26 8.48 -5.56
CA ARG A 6 -7.21 9.92 -5.85
C ARG A 6 -6.39 10.72 -4.84
N ARG A 7 -6.46 10.38 -3.55
CA ARG A 7 -5.88 11.19 -2.47
C ARG A 7 -4.58 10.65 -1.88
N HIS A 8 -4.36 9.34 -1.99
CA HIS A 8 -3.24 8.65 -1.34
C HIS A 8 -2.35 7.88 -2.33
N ASN A 9 -2.48 8.20 -3.63
CA ASN A 9 -1.74 7.57 -4.72
C ASN A 9 -1.80 6.03 -4.70
N MET A 10 -2.95 5.49 -4.29
CA MET A 10 -3.09 4.04 -4.17
C MET A 10 -2.94 3.35 -5.52
N HIS A 11 -2.13 2.31 -5.55
CA HIS A 11 -1.99 1.45 -6.71
C HIS A 11 -1.68 0.01 -6.32
N THR A 12 -1.90 -0.90 -7.27
CA THR A 12 -1.61 -2.33 -7.10
C THR A 12 -0.15 -2.58 -7.46
N LEU A 13 0.55 -3.27 -6.56
CA LEU A 13 1.94 -3.65 -6.73
C LEU A 13 2.11 -4.80 -7.73
N SER A 14 3.32 -4.94 -8.24
CA SER A 14 3.76 -5.98 -9.17
C SER A 14 4.97 -6.74 -8.62
N GLY A 15 5.51 -7.72 -9.37
CA GLY A 15 6.64 -8.54 -8.92
C GLY A 15 6.29 -9.41 -7.72
N GLU A 16 7.18 -9.45 -6.71
CA GLU A 16 7.01 -10.23 -5.48
C GLU A 16 5.76 -9.83 -4.68
N TRP A 17 5.25 -8.61 -4.86
CA TRP A 17 4.06 -8.09 -4.19
C TRP A 17 2.82 -8.10 -5.07
N LYS A 18 2.83 -8.83 -6.19
CA LYS A 18 1.73 -8.86 -7.16
C LYS A 18 0.38 -9.15 -6.49
N GLY A 19 -0.58 -8.26 -6.72
CA GLY A 19 -1.94 -8.37 -6.17
C GLY A 19 -2.13 -7.72 -4.79
N SER A 20 -1.04 -7.27 -4.16
CA SER A 20 -1.09 -6.36 -3.02
C SER A 20 -1.31 -4.93 -3.52
N ASN A 21 -1.86 -4.06 -2.68
CA ASN A 21 -2.02 -2.64 -2.91
C ASN A 21 -1.11 -1.87 -1.96
N GLU A 22 -0.65 -0.72 -2.41
CA GLU A 22 0.02 0.26 -1.55
C GLU A 22 -0.65 1.62 -1.62
N CYS A 23 -0.45 2.44 -0.58
CA CYS A 23 -0.80 3.85 -0.58
C CYS A 23 0.05 4.64 0.43
N HIS A 24 0.13 5.95 0.23
CA HIS A 24 0.77 6.85 1.19
C HIS A 24 -0.18 7.15 2.35
N VAL A 25 0.26 6.81 3.56
CA VAL A 25 -0.49 7.00 4.80
C VAL A 25 0.09 8.16 5.60
N ALA A 26 -0.79 8.97 6.18
CA ALA A 26 -0.47 10.27 6.78
C ALA A 26 0.04 11.30 5.74
N ASN A 27 -0.14 12.59 6.03
CA ASN A 27 0.48 13.67 5.22
C ASN A 27 2.03 13.71 5.35
N ALA A 28 2.64 12.61 5.81
CA ALA A 28 4.07 12.41 5.95
C ALA A 28 4.56 11.76 4.66
N GLY A 29 5.26 12.54 3.83
CA GLY A 29 5.47 12.28 2.39
C GLY A 29 5.85 10.85 1.99
N ASP A 30 6.66 10.14 2.79
CA ASP A 30 7.22 8.83 2.42
C ASP A 30 6.63 7.63 3.18
N TRP A 31 5.63 7.79 4.04
CA TRP A 31 5.10 6.65 4.79
C TRP A 31 4.06 5.87 3.97
N LEU A 32 4.35 4.61 3.69
CA LEU A 32 3.49 3.69 2.94
C LEU A 32 2.83 2.63 3.82
N LEU A 33 1.67 2.16 3.38
CA LEU A 33 1.00 0.95 3.84
C LEU A 33 0.81 -0.01 2.68
N ILE A 34 1.25 -1.27 2.84
CA ILE A 34 1.03 -2.36 1.89
C ILE A 34 0.02 -3.34 2.47
N TRP A 35 -1.02 -3.68 1.70
CA TRP A 35 -2.04 -4.63 2.10
C TRP A 35 -2.57 -5.46 0.92
N CYS A 36 -3.11 -6.63 1.22
CA CYS A 36 -3.91 -7.39 0.27
C CYS A 36 -5.29 -7.71 0.86
N THR A 37 -6.25 -7.99 -0.02
CA THR A 37 -7.61 -8.36 0.37
C THR A 37 -7.99 -9.68 -0.26
N THR A 38 -8.68 -10.52 0.50
CA THR A 38 -9.48 -11.64 0.00
C THR A 38 -10.96 -11.27 0.14
N ASP A 39 -11.86 -12.19 -0.17
CA ASP A 39 -13.30 -11.93 -0.08
C ASP A 39 -13.74 -11.53 1.34
N ASP A 40 -13.10 -12.09 2.36
CA ASP A 40 -13.52 -11.89 3.77
C ASP A 40 -12.47 -11.19 4.65
N LEU A 41 -11.23 -11.05 4.16
CA LEU A 41 -10.11 -10.57 4.98
C LEU A 41 -9.34 -9.43 4.32
N ALA A 42 -8.97 -8.45 5.13
CA ALA A 42 -7.94 -7.47 4.80
C ALA A 42 -6.67 -7.78 5.62
N ILE A 43 -5.56 -7.99 4.93
CA ILE A 43 -4.28 -8.35 5.54
C ILE A 43 -3.31 -7.19 5.35
N PHE A 44 -2.94 -6.54 6.46
CA PHE A 44 -1.91 -5.51 6.47
C PHE A 44 -0.54 -6.18 6.51
N GLN A 45 0.22 -6.07 5.42
CA GLN A 45 1.45 -6.83 5.21
C GLN A 45 2.65 -6.09 5.78
N ARG A 46 2.82 -4.81 5.44
CA ARG A 46 3.95 -3.97 5.89
C ARG A 46 3.58 -2.50 5.92
N THR A 47 4.31 -1.72 6.70
CA THR A 47 4.25 -0.25 6.69
C THR A 47 5.61 0.33 7.06
N GLY A 48 5.97 1.46 6.47
CA GLY A 48 7.30 2.07 6.62
C GLY A 48 7.58 3.09 5.51
N SER A 49 8.81 3.59 5.43
CA SER A 49 9.25 4.40 4.30
C SER A 49 9.43 3.56 3.03
N HIS A 50 9.59 4.21 1.87
CA HIS A 50 9.98 3.50 0.64
C HIS A 50 11.26 2.67 0.84
N ASP A 51 12.27 3.23 1.51
CA ASP A 51 13.55 2.55 1.75
C ASP A 51 13.38 1.34 2.67
N ASP A 52 12.54 1.43 3.70
CA ASP A 52 12.28 0.30 4.60
C ASP A 52 11.57 -0.87 3.88
N LEU A 53 10.75 -0.55 2.87
CA LEU A 53 9.88 -1.51 2.21
C LEU A 53 10.48 -2.11 0.95
N PHE A 54 11.25 -1.32 0.19
CA PHE A 54 11.76 -1.67 -1.14
C PHE A 54 13.27 -1.49 -1.33
N GLY A 55 13.98 -0.92 -0.35
CA GLY A 55 15.43 -0.78 -0.35
C GLY A 55 16.20 -2.06 -0.06
#